data_AF-A0A915ZQP1-F1
#
_entry.id   AF-A0A915ZQP1-F1
#
_cell.length_a   1.000
_cell.length_b   1.000
_cell.length_c   1.000
_cell.angle_alpha   90.00
_cell.angle_beta   90.00
_cell.angle_gamma   90.00
#
_symmetry.space_group_name_H-M   'P 1'
#
loop_
_entity.id
_entity.type
_entity.pdbx_description
1 polymer ?
#
loop_
_entity_poly.entity_id
_entity_poly.type
_entity_poly.pdbx_seq_one_letter_code
_entity_poly.pdbx_strand_id
1 'polypeptide(L)'
;MTARHEKSDMDNPPNILQNLACLIQEAWDAKDEAILANQKELLCWCSYIVEFNKKTTEFMTEYKIGEKKAKGMIYDNLIKLLRPGTKRNTLLKQTQRARDIYKLFEKIGIDKIKYITMYSANSISELSDSQIQTIVDYFSKNPNTELPDDWDGTIIDFEEDISNDQDNVLEEQAKPLVSATRAEVIPPA
;
A
#
# COMPACT_ATOMS: atom_id res chain seq x y z
N MET A 1 36.53 -36.09 -34.85
CA MET A 1 35.31 -35.80 -34.09
C MET A 1 35.71 -34.87 -32.96
N THR A 2 35.50 -33.56 -33.13
CA THR A 2 35.88 -32.55 -32.15
C THR A 2 34.62 -32.14 -31.41
N ALA A 3 34.52 -32.51 -30.14
CA ALA A 3 33.44 -32.07 -29.27
C ALA A 3 33.54 -30.55 -29.11
N ARG A 4 32.55 -29.83 -29.62
CA ARG A 4 32.36 -28.41 -29.33
C ARG A 4 31.83 -28.34 -27.90
N HIS A 5 32.69 -27.88 -27.00
CA HIS A 5 32.27 -27.46 -25.67
C HIS A 5 31.42 -26.20 -25.87
N GLU A 6 30.11 -26.30 -25.65
CA GLU A 6 29.25 -25.15 -25.43
C GLU A 6 29.80 -24.43 -24.19
N LYS A 7 30.46 -23.31 -24.45
CA LYS A 7 30.94 -22.41 -23.41
C LYS A 7 29.71 -21.73 -22.85
N SER A 8 29.22 -22.23 -21.72
CA SER A 8 28.08 -21.67 -21.00
C SER A 8 28.33 -20.19 -20.72
N ASP A 9 27.28 -19.38 -20.82
CA ASP A 9 27.24 -17.93 -20.57
C ASP A 9 27.57 -17.50 -19.12
N MET A 10 28.40 -18.28 -18.40
CA MET A 10 28.86 -18.07 -17.03
C MET A 10 30.05 -17.10 -16.93
N ASP A 11 30.53 -16.53 -18.04
CA ASP A 11 31.76 -15.70 -18.08
C ASP A 11 31.48 -14.18 -17.97
N ASN A 12 30.27 -13.74 -17.63
CA ASN A 12 30.00 -12.31 -17.33
C ASN A 12 29.17 -12.08 -16.05
N PRO A 13 29.71 -12.43 -14.86
CA PRO A 13 29.04 -12.26 -13.57
C PRO A 13 28.48 -10.85 -13.29
N PRO A 14 29.12 -9.74 -13.72
CA PRO A 14 28.55 -8.40 -13.58
C PRO A 14 27.19 -8.23 -14.27
N ASN A 15 26.97 -8.88 -15.42
CA ASN A 15 25.73 -8.74 -16.19
C ASN A 15 24.57 -9.56 -15.59
N ILE A 16 24.85 -10.78 -15.12
CA ILE A 16 23.81 -11.62 -14.47
C ILE A 16 23.33 -10.98 -13.16
N LEU A 17 24.25 -10.46 -12.34
CA LEU A 17 23.88 -9.78 -11.09
C LEU A 17 23.12 -8.48 -11.35
N GLN A 18 23.44 -7.73 -12.40
CA GLN A 18 22.68 -6.56 -12.84
C GLN A 18 21.25 -6.92 -13.27
N ASN A 19 21.08 -8.01 -14.02
CA ASN A 19 19.75 -8.47 -14.42
C ASN A 19 18.90 -8.90 -13.22
N LEU A 20 19.49 -9.59 -12.24
CA LEU A 20 18.78 -9.96 -10.99
C LEU A 20 18.39 -8.72 -10.19
N ALA A 21 19.29 -7.74 -10.05
CA ALA A 21 18.99 -6.48 -9.37
C ALA A 21 17.85 -5.71 -10.05
N CYS A 22 17.84 -5.67 -11.38
CA CYS A 22 16.77 -5.05 -12.17
C CYS A 22 15.42 -5.71 -11.88
N LEU A 23 15.36 -7.04 -11.91
CA LEU A 23 14.12 -7.79 -11.65
C LEU A 23 13.58 -7.61 -10.22
N ILE A 24 14.46 -7.55 -9.22
CA ILE A 24 14.06 -7.30 -7.83
C ILE A 24 13.51 -5.88 -7.69
N GLN A 25 14.18 -4.88 -8.29
CA GLN A 25 13.70 -3.50 -8.26
C GLN A 25 12.34 -3.35 -8.94
N GLU A 26 12.16 -3.94 -10.11
CA GLU A 26 10.86 -3.95 -10.81
C GLU A 26 9.75 -4.59 -9.97
N ALA A 27 10.06 -5.65 -9.21
CA ALA A 27 9.10 -6.28 -8.31
C ALA A 27 8.73 -5.38 -7.13
N TRP A 28 9.68 -4.66 -6.55
CA TRP A 28 9.42 -3.68 -5.48
C TRP A 28 8.61 -2.49 -5.99
N ASP A 29 8.99 -1.92 -7.14
CA ASP A 29 8.27 -0.80 -7.75
C ASP A 29 6.82 -1.20 -8.06
N ALA A 30 6.60 -2.38 -8.63
CA ALA A 30 5.26 -2.90 -8.91
C ALA A 30 4.43 -3.11 -7.63
N LYS A 31 5.06 -3.52 -6.52
CA LYS A 31 4.40 -3.65 -5.21
C LYS A 31 3.96 -2.27 -4.70
N ASP A 32 4.83 -1.28 -4.75
CA ASP A 32 4.54 0.08 -4.30
C ASP A 32 3.46 0.73 -5.16
N GLU A 33 3.52 0.54 -6.49
CA GLU A 33 2.47 0.98 -7.41
C GLU A 33 1.11 0.33 -7.10
N ALA A 34 1.09 -0.96 -6.75
CA ALA A 34 -0.13 -1.66 -6.37
C ALA A 34 -0.72 -1.10 -5.06
N ILE A 35 0.13 -0.80 -4.06
CA ILE A 35 -0.28 -0.15 -2.81
C ILE A 35 -0.92 1.21 -3.12
N LEU A 36 -0.24 2.07 -3.88
CA LEU A 36 -0.74 3.40 -4.24
C LEU A 36 -2.03 3.33 -5.06
N ALA A 37 -2.14 2.38 -5.99
CA ALA A 37 -3.35 2.16 -6.79
C ALA A 37 -4.53 1.76 -5.91
N ASN A 38 -4.32 0.86 -4.95
CA ASN A 38 -5.35 0.44 -4.01
C ASN A 38 -5.80 1.58 -3.09
N GLN A 39 -4.86 2.35 -2.52
CA GLN A 39 -5.18 3.52 -1.71
C GLN A 39 -5.98 4.57 -2.50
N LYS A 40 -5.60 4.81 -3.76
CA LYS A 40 -6.33 5.68 -4.67
C LYS A 40 -7.74 5.16 -4.97
N GLU A 41 -7.90 3.85 -5.15
CA GLU A 41 -9.22 3.23 -5.33
C GLU A 41 -10.12 3.46 -4.10
N LEU A 42 -9.62 3.19 -2.89
CA LEU A 42 -10.35 3.40 -1.64
C LEU A 42 -10.79 4.86 -1.47
N LEU A 43 -9.89 5.80 -1.74
CA LEU A 43 -10.19 7.24 -1.67
C LEU A 43 -11.27 7.64 -2.68
N CYS A 44 -11.21 7.11 -3.91
CA CYS A 44 -12.25 7.33 -4.93
C CYS A 44 -13.61 6.81 -4.47
N TRP A 45 -13.67 5.60 -3.88
CA TRP A 45 -14.93 5.03 -3.40
C TRP A 45 -15.54 5.83 -2.26
N CYS A 46 -14.72 6.27 -1.29
CA CYS A 46 -15.19 7.13 -0.20
C CYS A 46 -15.71 8.46 -0.72
N SER A 47 -14.97 9.10 -1.63
CA SER A 47 -15.39 10.38 -2.23
C SER A 47 -16.67 10.24 -3.04
N TYR A 48 -16.79 9.15 -3.82
CA TYR A 48 -17.96 8.85 -4.62
C TYR A 48 -19.22 8.74 -3.76
N ILE A 49 -19.18 8.02 -2.64
CA ILE A 49 -20.39 7.79 -1.85
C ILE A 49 -20.87 9.04 -1.12
N VAL A 50 -19.94 9.90 -0.67
CA VAL A 50 -20.24 11.21 -0.07
C VAL A 50 -20.98 12.08 -1.09
N GLU A 51 -20.42 12.24 -2.30
CA GLU A 51 -21.05 13.03 -3.37
C GLU A 51 -22.37 12.41 -3.86
N PHE A 52 -22.46 11.09 -3.95
CA PHE A 52 -23.70 10.40 -4.33
C PHE A 52 -24.84 10.68 -3.33
N ASN A 53 -24.56 10.64 -2.02
CA ASN A 53 -25.54 10.95 -0.99
C ASN A 53 -25.97 12.42 -1.04
N LYS A 54 -25.01 13.34 -1.19
CA LYS A 54 -25.28 14.76 -1.36
C LYS A 54 -26.18 15.03 -2.57
N LYS A 55 -25.83 14.47 -3.74
CA LYS A 55 -26.64 14.59 -4.96
C LYS A 55 -28.03 13.99 -4.81
N THR A 56 -28.17 12.92 -4.04
CA THR A 56 -29.49 12.33 -3.74
C THR A 56 -30.37 13.34 -3.01
N THR A 57 -29.86 14.00 -1.98
CA THR A 57 -30.58 15.04 -1.22
C THR A 57 -30.90 16.27 -2.08
N GLU A 58 -29.96 16.71 -2.93
CA GLU A 58 -30.19 17.81 -3.88
C GLU A 58 -31.35 17.49 -4.83
N PHE A 59 -31.35 16.30 -5.44
CA PHE A 59 -32.42 15.86 -6.36
C PHE A 59 -33.77 15.72 -5.65
N MET A 60 -33.78 15.21 -4.42
CA MET A 60 -35.01 15.14 -3.62
C MET A 60 -35.63 16.53 -3.41
N THR A 61 -34.79 17.53 -3.17
CA THR A 61 -35.21 18.91 -2.89
C THR A 61 -35.64 19.63 -4.17
N GLU A 62 -34.81 19.59 -5.22
CA GLU A 62 -35.03 20.27 -6.50
C GLU A 62 -36.29 19.76 -7.20
N TYR A 63 -36.44 18.43 -7.29
CA TYR A 63 -37.54 17.81 -8.02
C TYR A 63 -38.74 17.44 -7.14
N LYS A 64 -38.64 17.63 -5.81
CA LYS A 64 -39.67 17.24 -4.82
C LYS A 64 -40.09 15.77 -4.97
N ILE A 65 -39.09 14.90 -5.06
CA ILE A 65 -39.27 13.45 -5.27
C ILE A 65 -38.72 12.65 -4.10
N GLY A 66 -39.24 11.42 -3.92
CA GLY A 66 -38.71 10.49 -2.93
C GLY A 66 -37.32 9.95 -3.29
N GLU A 67 -36.56 9.55 -2.27
CA GLU A 67 -35.17 9.08 -2.37
C GLU A 67 -34.98 7.99 -3.42
N LYS A 68 -35.88 6.99 -3.47
CA LYS A 68 -35.84 5.91 -4.46
C LYS A 68 -35.83 6.44 -5.90
N LYS A 69 -36.64 7.47 -6.18
CA LYS A 69 -36.72 8.10 -7.51
C LYS A 69 -35.50 8.98 -7.78
N ALA A 70 -35.03 9.73 -6.78
CA ALA A 70 -33.80 10.53 -6.89
C ALA A 70 -32.58 9.66 -7.23
N LYS A 71 -32.32 8.60 -6.45
CA LYS A 71 -31.27 7.62 -6.74
C LYS A 71 -31.44 7.00 -8.12
N GLY A 72 -32.69 6.67 -8.48
CA GLY A 72 -33.05 6.19 -9.81
C GLY A 72 -32.51 7.09 -10.91
N MET A 73 -32.86 8.38 -10.86
CA MET A 73 -32.42 9.38 -11.82
C MET A 73 -30.90 9.56 -11.84
N ILE A 74 -30.24 9.54 -10.67
CA ILE A 74 -28.77 9.63 -10.61
C ILE A 74 -28.13 8.45 -11.35
N TYR A 75 -28.58 7.21 -11.09
CA TYR A 75 -28.06 6.04 -11.81
C TYR A 75 -28.32 6.10 -13.32
N ASP A 76 -29.49 6.57 -13.75
CA ASP A 76 -29.81 6.72 -15.17
C ASP A 76 -28.89 7.73 -15.87
N ASN A 77 -28.49 8.79 -15.17
CA ASN A 77 -27.52 9.75 -15.69
C ASN A 77 -26.09 9.20 -15.68
N LEU A 78 -25.67 8.53 -14.60
CA LEU A 78 -24.34 7.92 -14.51
C LEU A 78 -24.09 6.89 -15.62
N ILE A 79 -25.07 6.03 -15.94
CA ILE A 79 -24.93 5.03 -17.01
C ILE A 79 -24.63 5.68 -18.37
N LYS A 80 -25.16 6.88 -18.63
CA LYS A 80 -24.92 7.61 -19.88
C LYS A 80 -23.53 8.26 -19.94
N LEU A 81 -22.93 8.54 -18.79
CA LEU A 81 -21.64 9.22 -18.67
C LEU A 81 -20.46 8.24 -18.51
N LEU A 82 -20.74 7.04 -18.02
CA LEU A 82 -19.74 5.99 -17.83
C LEU A 82 -19.48 5.20 -19.13
N ARG A 83 -18.50 4.30 -19.08
CA ARG A 83 -18.08 3.50 -20.24
C ARG A 83 -19.30 2.80 -20.89
N PRO A 84 -19.39 2.78 -22.23
CA PRO A 84 -20.44 2.05 -22.93
C PRO A 84 -20.56 0.61 -22.45
N GLY A 85 -21.79 0.14 -22.24
CA GLY A 85 -22.06 -1.20 -21.72
C GLY A 85 -22.06 -1.32 -20.19
N THR A 86 -21.83 -0.22 -19.45
CA THR A 86 -22.00 -0.21 -17.98
C THR A 86 -23.45 -0.55 -17.61
N LYS A 87 -23.63 -1.64 -16.84
CA LYS A 87 -24.95 -2.11 -16.42
C LYS A 87 -25.36 -1.46 -15.10
N ARG A 88 -26.65 -1.12 -14.96
CA ARG A 88 -27.21 -0.56 -13.71
C ARG A 88 -26.92 -1.43 -12.48
N ASN A 89 -27.09 -2.75 -12.61
CA ASN A 89 -26.84 -3.67 -11.49
C ASN A 89 -25.38 -3.65 -11.02
N THR A 90 -24.43 -3.41 -11.92
CA THR A 90 -23.01 -3.24 -11.55
C THR A 90 -22.81 -1.99 -10.73
N LEU A 91 -23.40 -0.86 -11.13
CA LEU A 91 -23.32 0.40 -10.38
C LEU A 91 -23.99 0.31 -9.01
N LEU A 92 -25.13 -0.38 -8.91
CA LEU A 92 -25.80 -0.61 -7.63
C LEU A 92 -24.88 -1.38 -6.67
N LYS A 93 -24.25 -2.46 -7.14
CA LYS A 93 -23.29 -3.25 -6.35
C LYS A 93 -22.07 -2.43 -5.93
N GLN A 94 -21.50 -1.66 -6.86
CA GLN A 94 -20.35 -0.77 -6.56
C GLN A 94 -20.72 0.34 -5.58
N THR A 95 -21.95 0.88 -5.67
CA THR A 95 -22.41 1.90 -4.73
C THR A 95 -22.63 1.31 -3.34
N GLN A 96 -23.10 0.07 -3.23
CA GLN A 96 -23.15 -0.63 -1.96
C GLN A 96 -21.75 -0.86 -1.39
N ARG A 97 -20.82 -1.39 -2.20
CA ARG A 97 -19.41 -1.54 -1.83
C ARG A 97 -18.80 -0.24 -1.31
N ALA A 98 -19.06 0.88 -1.99
CA ALA A 98 -18.57 2.19 -1.56
C ALA A 98 -19.14 2.60 -0.20
N ARG A 99 -20.39 2.25 0.13
CA ARG A 99 -20.97 2.46 1.48
C ARG A 99 -20.25 1.61 2.51
N ASP A 100 -20.00 0.34 2.21
CA ASP A 100 -19.38 -0.60 3.14
C ASP A 100 -17.92 -0.20 3.43
N ILE A 101 -17.17 0.25 2.42
CA ILE A 101 -15.83 0.84 2.59
C ILE A 101 -15.89 2.10 3.45
N TYR A 102 -16.78 3.05 3.11
CA TYR A 102 -16.87 4.32 3.82
C TYR A 102 -17.28 4.15 5.28
N LYS A 103 -18.07 3.13 5.62
CA LYS A 103 -18.46 2.81 7.00
C LYS A 103 -17.25 2.62 7.93
N LEU A 104 -16.15 2.06 7.44
CA LEU A 104 -14.90 1.95 8.19
C LEU A 104 -14.22 3.31 8.31
N PHE A 105 -13.97 3.97 7.18
CA PHE A 105 -13.17 5.20 7.14
C PHE A 105 -13.89 6.44 7.70
N GLU A 106 -15.21 6.41 7.83
CA GLU A 106 -15.98 7.38 8.60
C GLU A 106 -15.62 7.32 10.09
N LYS A 107 -15.28 6.14 10.62
CA LYS A 107 -14.92 5.94 12.03
C LYS A 107 -13.45 6.23 12.31
N ILE A 108 -12.55 5.73 11.46
CA ILE A 108 -11.10 5.85 11.69
C ILE A 108 -10.48 7.11 11.08
N GLY A 109 -11.17 7.74 10.13
CA GLY A 109 -10.67 8.87 9.36
C GLY A 109 -10.22 8.47 7.95
N ILE A 110 -10.60 9.27 6.96
CA ILE A 110 -10.20 9.08 5.55
C ILE A 110 -8.67 9.22 5.38
N ASP A 111 -8.01 10.01 6.24
CA ASP A 111 -6.55 10.13 6.26
C ASP A 111 -5.84 8.81 6.56
N LYS A 112 -6.53 7.84 7.16
CA LYS A 112 -5.97 6.52 7.47
C LYS A 112 -5.84 5.60 6.25
N ILE A 113 -6.44 5.95 5.10
CA ILE A 113 -6.28 5.17 3.87
C ILE A 113 -4.79 5.01 3.50
N LYS A 114 -3.94 6.00 3.81
CA LYS A 114 -2.49 5.95 3.53
C LYS A 114 -1.74 4.84 4.28
N TYR A 115 -2.35 4.27 5.32
CA TYR A 115 -1.81 3.18 6.13
C TYR A 115 -2.31 1.80 5.68
N ILE A 116 -3.09 1.74 4.60
CA ILE A 116 -3.59 0.50 4.02
C ILE A 116 -2.62 0.05 2.93
N THR A 117 -1.86 -1.00 3.20
CA THR A 117 -0.86 -1.56 2.28
C THR A 117 -1.37 -2.82 1.58
N MET A 118 -2.00 -3.75 2.30
CA MET A 118 -2.39 -5.04 1.74
C MET A 118 -3.89 -5.24 1.47
N TYR A 119 -4.77 -4.51 2.14
CA TYR A 119 -6.21 -4.76 2.04
C TYR A 119 -6.87 -4.06 0.86
N SER A 120 -7.40 -4.84 -0.07
CA SER A 120 -8.13 -4.32 -1.23
C SER A 120 -9.47 -3.67 -0.86
N ALA A 121 -10.02 -2.85 -1.75
CA ALA A 121 -11.39 -2.34 -1.64
C ALA A 121 -12.45 -3.45 -1.48
N ASN A 122 -12.24 -4.61 -2.10
CA ASN A 122 -13.15 -5.76 -1.93
C ASN A 122 -13.04 -6.33 -0.52
N SER A 123 -11.82 -6.59 -0.05
CA SER A 123 -11.55 -7.14 1.28
C SER A 123 -12.12 -6.25 2.39
N ILE A 124 -11.93 -4.93 2.28
CA ILE A 124 -12.47 -3.97 3.25
C ILE A 124 -13.99 -3.95 3.23
N SER A 125 -14.62 -4.05 2.05
CA SER A 125 -16.09 -4.05 1.95
C SER A 125 -16.76 -5.30 2.54
N GLU A 126 -15.99 -6.37 2.76
CA GLU A 126 -16.49 -7.64 3.30
C GLU A 126 -16.33 -7.75 4.82
N LEU A 127 -15.73 -6.74 5.48
CA LEU A 127 -15.54 -6.72 6.93
C LEU A 127 -16.88 -6.73 7.67
N SER A 128 -16.98 -7.60 8.68
CA SER A 128 -18.08 -7.60 9.63
C SER A 128 -18.00 -6.41 10.59
N ASP A 129 -19.11 -6.10 11.26
CA ASP A 129 -19.16 -5.04 12.27
C ASP A 129 -18.16 -5.25 13.41
N SER A 130 -17.94 -6.50 13.82
CA SER A 130 -16.97 -6.85 14.85
C SER A 130 -15.53 -6.58 14.40
N GLN A 131 -15.18 -6.96 13.17
CA GLN A 131 -13.86 -6.69 12.60
C GLN A 131 -13.64 -5.19 12.44
N ILE A 132 -14.64 -4.43 11.95
CA ILE A 132 -14.57 -2.96 11.88
C ILE A 132 -14.27 -2.37 13.26
N GLN A 133 -14.94 -2.84 14.32
CA GLN A 133 -14.69 -2.32 15.67
C GLN A 133 -13.27 -2.60 16.14
N THR A 134 -12.73 -3.79 15.87
CA THR A 134 -11.33 -4.12 16.17
C THR A 134 -10.35 -3.17 15.46
N ILE A 135 -10.59 -2.81 14.18
CA ILE A 135 -9.77 -1.80 13.48
C ILE A 135 -9.86 -0.43 14.16
N VAL A 136 -11.07 -0.03 14.54
CA VAL A 136 -11.29 1.27 15.19
C VAL A 136 -10.52 1.32 16.52
N ASP A 137 -10.57 0.25 17.31
CA ASP A 137 -9.84 0.16 18.57
C ASP A 137 -8.31 0.16 18.33
N TYR A 138 -7.84 -0.48 17.26
CA TYR A 138 -6.44 -0.46 16.81
C TYR A 138 -5.96 0.98 16.53
N PHE A 139 -6.65 1.71 15.65
CA PHE A 139 -6.25 3.07 15.27
C PHE A 139 -6.45 4.08 16.40
N SER A 140 -7.34 3.79 17.35
CA SER A 140 -7.49 4.61 18.56
C SER A 140 -6.27 4.53 19.47
N LYS A 141 -5.60 3.36 19.52
CA LYS A 141 -4.36 3.14 20.28
C LYS A 141 -3.11 3.54 19.48
N ASN A 142 -3.13 3.31 18.17
CA ASN A 142 -2.00 3.49 17.26
C ASN A 142 -2.42 4.36 16.06
N PRO A 143 -2.49 5.70 16.20
CA PRO A 143 -3.16 6.54 15.21
C PRO A 143 -2.41 6.69 13.87
N ASN A 144 -1.12 6.34 13.81
CA ASN A 144 -0.24 6.62 12.66
C ASN A 144 0.55 5.38 12.21
N THR A 145 -0.02 4.19 12.33
CA THR A 145 0.64 2.91 12.00
C THR A 145 -0.09 2.18 10.87
N GLU A 146 0.67 1.37 10.12
CA GLU A 146 0.13 0.49 9.09
C GLU A 146 -0.75 -0.60 9.70
N LEU A 147 -1.79 -1.02 8.98
CA LEU A 147 -2.57 -2.18 9.37
C LEU A 147 -1.73 -3.45 9.18
N PRO A 148 -1.65 -4.35 10.18
CA PRO A 148 -0.91 -5.60 10.07
C PRO A 148 -1.45 -6.49 8.95
N ASP A 149 -0.54 -7.16 8.25
CA ASP A 149 -0.85 -8.02 7.10
C ASP A 149 -1.60 -9.32 7.48
N ASP A 150 -1.36 -9.83 8.70
CA ASP A 150 -1.93 -11.09 9.23
C ASP A 150 -3.13 -10.84 10.16
N TRP A 151 -3.90 -9.79 9.90
CA TRP A 151 -5.01 -9.45 10.77
C TRP A 151 -6.21 -10.41 10.57
N ASP A 152 -6.24 -11.50 11.34
CA ASP A 152 -7.34 -12.49 11.43
C ASP A 152 -8.45 -12.05 12.43
N GLY A 153 -8.50 -10.77 12.78
CA GLY A 153 -9.53 -10.24 13.70
C GLY A 153 -9.39 -10.67 15.16
N THR A 154 -8.33 -11.40 15.53
CA THR A 154 -7.95 -11.66 16.92
C THR A 154 -7.23 -10.45 17.53
N ILE A 155 -7.46 -10.20 18.81
CA ILE A 155 -6.85 -9.09 19.56
C ILE A 155 -5.33 -9.27 19.48
N ILE A 156 -4.66 -8.39 18.76
CA ILE A 156 -3.20 -8.33 18.73
C ILE A 156 -2.78 -7.76 20.08
N ASP A 157 -2.15 -8.60 20.92
CA ASP A 157 -1.30 -8.11 22.00
C ASP A 157 -0.12 -7.42 21.32
N PHE A 158 -0.09 -6.09 21.41
CA PHE A 158 0.97 -5.28 20.86
C PHE A 158 2.20 -5.42 21.76
N GLU A 159 3.10 -6.34 21.42
CA GLU A 159 4.51 -6.16 21.76
C GLU A 159 5.17 -5.43 20.57
N GLU A 160 5.75 -4.28 20.91
CA GLU A 160 6.41 -3.31 20.04
C GLU A 160 7.77 -3.87 19.59
N ASP A 161 7.85 -4.41 18.37
CA ASP A 161 9.13 -4.66 17.71
C ASP A 161 9.38 -3.59 16.65
N ILE A 162 9.97 -2.47 17.09
CA ILE A 162 10.67 -1.54 16.22
C ILE A 162 12.02 -2.20 15.89
N SER A 163 12.07 -3.01 14.83
CA SER A 163 13.34 -3.44 14.24
C SER A 163 13.85 -2.34 13.31
N ASN A 164 14.79 -1.55 13.83
CA ASN A 164 15.44 -0.44 13.16
C ASN A 164 16.80 -0.91 12.63
N ASP A 165 16.85 -1.52 11.44
CA ASP A 165 18.11 -1.90 10.81
C ASP A 165 18.54 -0.84 9.78
N GLN A 166 19.26 0.17 10.28
CA GLN A 166 20.24 0.89 9.47
C GLN A 166 21.58 0.18 9.59
N ASP A 167 21.92 -0.66 8.62
CA ASP A 167 23.26 -1.20 8.47
C ASP A 167 24.21 -0.09 8.01
N ASN A 168 25.00 0.43 8.96
CA ASN A 168 26.16 1.25 8.68
C ASN A 168 27.42 0.43 8.98
N VAL A 169 27.96 -0.25 7.97
CA VAL A 169 29.31 -0.83 8.04
C VAL A 169 30.11 -0.35 6.83
N LEU A 170 30.85 0.73 7.04
CA LEU A 170 31.99 1.14 6.22
C LEU A 170 33.02 1.76 7.16
N GLU A 171 34.03 0.98 7.56
CA GLU A 171 35.41 1.48 7.57
C GLU A 171 36.43 0.32 7.53
N GLU A 172 36.80 0.01 6.30
CA GLU A 172 38.14 -0.31 5.78
C GLU A 172 39.31 -0.23 6.78
N GLN A 173 39.74 -1.39 7.29
CA GLN A 173 41.08 -1.56 7.89
C GLN A 173 42.01 -2.17 6.85
N ALA A 174 42.72 -1.31 6.11
CA ALA A 174 43.95 -1.71 5.45
C ALA A 174 44.91 -0.52 5.33
N LYS A 175 46.04 -0.56 6.06
CA LYS A 175 47.30 0.01 5.57
C LYS A 175 48.53 -0.66 6.21
N PRO A 176 49.63 -0.77 5.44
CA PRO A 176 50.68 -1.77 5.66
C PRO A 176 51.83 -1.28 6.54
N LEU A 177 52.62 -2.26 6.97
CA LEU A 177 53.82 -2.19 7.80
C LEU A 177 55.04 -1.66 7.03
N VAL A 178 55.89 -0.93 7.78
CA VAL A 178 57.34 -0.65 7.61
C VAL A 178 57.76 0.54 6.74
N SER A 179 58.34 1.55 7.40
CA SER A 179 59.62 2.16 7.00
C SER A 179 60.34 2.73 8.22
N ALA A 180 61.57 2.28 8.43
CA ALA A 180 62.44 2.58 9.56
C ALA A 180 63.07 3.98 9.47
N THR A 181 63.27 4.66 10.60
CA THR A 181 64.41 5.57 10.78
C THR A 181 64.83 5.70 12.26
N ARG A 182 65.93 5.02 12.58
CA ARG A 182 67.05 5.36 13.49
C ARG A 182 66.81 6.43 14.58
N ALA A 183 66.85 6.02 15.85
CA ALA A 183 67.13 6.89 16.99
C ALA A 183 68.51 6.54 17.58
N GLU A 184 69.40 7.52 17.64
CA GLU A 184 70.70 7.44 18.31
C GLU A 184 70.51 7.48 19.83
N VAL A 185 71.25 6.60 20.53
CA VAL A 185 71.35 6.56 21.99
C VAL A 185 72.75 7.04 22.36
N ILE A 186 72.84 8.13 23.13
CA ILE A 186 74.01 8.46 23.95
C ILE A 186 73.49 8.89 25.34
N PRO A 187 73.90 8.23 26.44
CA PRO A 187 73.63 8.69 27.81
C PRO A 187 74.77 9.59 28.36
N PRO A 188 74.53 10.33 29.46
CA PRO A 188 75.38 11.44 29.88
C PRO A 188 76.57 11.02 30.77
N ALA A 189 77.59 11.90 30.75
CA ALA A 189 78.70 12.15 31.66
C ALA A 189 79.21 11.01 32.58
#